data_AF-A0A0C2FSH7-F1
#
_entry.id   AF-A0A0C2FSH7-F1
#
_cell.length_a   1.000
_cell.length_b   1.000
_cell.length_c   1.000
_cell.angle_alpha   90.00
_cell.angle_beta   90.00
_cell.angle_gamma   90.00
#
_symmetry.space_group_name_H-M   'P 1'
#
loop_
_entity.id
_entity.type
_entity.pdbx_description
1 polymer ?
#
loop_
_entity_poly.entity_id
_entity_poly.type
_entity_poly.pdbx_seq_one_letter_code
_entity_poly.pdbx_strand_id
1 'polypeptide(L)'
;MKLCGKILRPHLIAPKTAVDGQFGGVDQRKIFILAEEQLPKLKLGKRWHLMNPMVPGLTGSKMSSSEADSKIDLLDNSELVERKIRGAVCPRQEEDNGVLAFFNFVLFPIVSPGSLMVAKREFSSYEEVRDSFLNGGLSEEDLKTALVDFLNELLTKVQDHCKSDVVRDALEKGYQEVVDSKVDPKLRPIMQTADKDIDTIKNIIGQDQVVLEDDYALRASVSEGRRIRVTFTIHPKGRFHLGFIMGLLKMKSIINNGIDIDGIVLISDTEAFLDNEKVTWSTRDDRSEYFFQLCSAFIECLDLKGKVRAVKSGALETIFSSDYVLNMYKMASAVTRDETSVCE
;
A
#
# COMPACT_ATOMS: atom_id res chain seq x y z
N MET A 1 -6.05 6.06 2.66
CA MET A 1 -5.29 4.80 2.84
C MET A 1 -3.95 4.73 2.10
N LYS A 2 -3.82 5.20 0.84
CA LYS A 2 -2.53 5.18 0.09
C LYS A 2 -1.36 5.88 0.81
N LEU A 3 -1.66 6.92 1.61
CA LEU A 3 -0.68 7.59 2.48
C LEU A 3 -0.28 6.73 3.70
N CYS A 4 -1.25 6.17 4.46
CA CYS A 4 -0.95 5.32 5.63
C CYS A 4 -0.04 4.13 5.30
N GLY A 5 -0.18 3.51 4.12
CA GLY A 5 0.67 2.39 3.70
C GLY A 5 2.15 2.76 3.52
N LYS A 6 2.45 3.99 3.07
CA LYS A 6 3.83 4.51 2.96
C LYS A 6 4.34 5.07 4.29
N ILE A 7 3.44 5.66 5.09
CA ILE A 7 3.77 6.35 6.35
C ILE A 7 4.02 5.37 7.48
N LEU A 8 3.14 4.40 7.67
CA LEU A 8 3.12 3.61 8.91
C LEU A 8 3.82 2.28 8.78
N ARG A 9 4.10 1.76 7.58
CA ARG A 9 4.73 0.44 7.44
C ARG A 9 6.12 0.37 8.10
N PRO A 10 7.07 1.29 7.86
CA PRO A 10 8.37 1.22 8.52
C PRO A 10 8.30 1.36 10.05
N HIS A 11 7.22 1.95 10.58
CA HIS A 11 7.11 2.33 11.99
C HIS A 11 6.13 1.47 12.81
N LEU A 12 5.18 0.79 12.16
CA LEU A 12 4.22 -0.16 12.75
C LEU A 12 4.58 -1.63 12.45
N ILE A 13 5.67 -1.91 11.72
CA ILE A 13 6.26 -3.25 11.77
C ILE A 13 6.57 -3.49 13.25
N ALA A 14 5.75 -4.36 13.84
CA ALA A 14 5.78 -4.86 15.21
C ALA A 14 7.24 -5.08 15.69
N PRO A 15 7.52 -5.14 17.01
CA PRO A 15 8.77 -4.76 17.72
C PRO A 15 10.14 -5.32 17.26
N LYS A 16 10.21 -6.05 16.14
CA LYS A 16 11.39 -6.68 15.54
C LYS A 16 12.33 -5.73 14.80
N THR A 17 11.88 -4.58 14.31
CA THR A 17 12.77 -3.54 13.79
C THR A 17 12.80 -2.38 14.77
N ALA A 18 13.29 -2.64 15.99
CA ALA A 18 13.60 -1.60 16.96
C ALA A 18 14.78 -0.75 16.44
N VAL A 19 14.51 0.06 15.42
CA VAL A 19 15.48 0.99 14.84
C VAL A 19 15.41 2.29 15.60
N ASP A 20 16.57 2.92 15.82
CA ASP A 20 16.66 4.21 16.50
C ASP A 20 16.43 5.40 15.55
N GLY A 21 16.56 5.18 14.24
CA GLY A 21 16.32 6.21 13.25
C GLY A 21 16.20 5.71 11.82
N GLN A 22 16.00 6.66 10.91
CA GLN A 22 15.65 6.43 9.52
C GLN A 22 16.44 7.34 8.58
N PHE A 23 16.82 6.77 7.45
CA PHE A 23 17.45 7.46 6.34
C PHE A 23 16.51 7.52 5.13
N GLY A 24 16.53 8.62 4.40
CA GLY A 24 15.79 8.75 3.14
C GLY A 24 16.10 10.05 2.39
N GLY A 25 15.47 10.27 1.25
CA GLY A 25 15.60 11.53 0.52
C GLY A 25 14.84 12.68 1.18
N VAL A 26 15.23 13.92 0.88
CA VAL A 26 14.49 15.13 1.31
C VAL A 26 13.02 15.12 0.84
N ASP A 27 12.70 14.41 -0.25
CA ASP A 27 11.32 14.23 -0.74
C ASP A 27 10.43 13.41 0.21
N GLN A 28 11.03 12.67 1.15
CA GLN A 28 10.33 11.93 2.22
C GLN A 28 10.10 12.78 3.49
N ARG A 29 10.54 14.04 3.54
CA ARG A 29 10.46 14.91 4.73
C ARG A 29 9.07 14.94 5.38
N LYS A 30 8.00 15.07 4.59
CA LYS A 30 6.63 15.11 5.10
C LYS A 30 6.24 13.82 5.83
N ILE A 31 6.79 12.69 5.41
CA ILE A 31 6.57 11.39 6.04
C ILE A 31 7.30 11.31 7.39
N PHE A 32 8.55 11.80 7.44
CA PHE A 32 9.32 11.84 8.68
C PHE A 32 8.68 12.76 9.73
N ILE A 33 8.18 13.94 9.32
CA ILE A 33 7.43 14.83 10.21
C ILE A 33 6.20 14.13 10.78
N LEU A 34 5.45 13.41 9.93
CA LEU A 34 4.27 12.69 10.40
C LEU A 34 4.62 11.56 11.37
N ALA A 35 5.72 10.83 11.15
CA ALA A 35 6.19 9.83 12.09
C ALA A 35 6.53 10.45 13.46
N GLU A 36 7.25 11.57 13.48
CA GLU A 36 7.57 12.35 14.68
C GLU A 36 6.34 12.82 15.46
N GLU A 37 5.25 13.17 14.77
CA GLU A 37 4.00 13.61 15.41
C GLU A 37 3.14 12.47 15.95
N GLN A 38 3.08 11.34 15.24
CA GLN A 38 2.13 10.26 15.56
C GLN A 38 2.72 9.18 16.46
N LEU A 39 4.02 8.87 16.38
CA LEU A 39 4.63 7.83 17.21
C LEU A 39 4.48 8.09 18.72
N PRO A 40 4.69 9.31 19.23
CA PRO A 40 4.47 9.60 20.65
C PRO A 40 3.03 9.35 21.12
N LYS A 41 2.04 9.58 20.25
CA LYS A 41 0.61 9.33 20.57
C LYS A 41 0.32 7.84 20.74
N LEU A 42 1.06 7.00 20.02
CA LEU A 42 1.01 5.54 20.14
C LEU A 42 1.88 5.00 21.30
N LYS A 43 2.43 5.89 22.15
CA LYS A 43 3.40 5.56 23.21
C LYS A 43 4.65 4.87 22.68
N LEU A 44 4.99 5.14 21.42
CA LEU A 44 6.24 4.73 20.80
C LEU A 44 7.25 5.88 20.91
N GLY A 45 8.54 5.54 21.05
CA GLY A 45 9.61 6.53 21.08
C GLY A 45 9.76 7.25 19.74
N LYS A 46 10.33 8.45 19.78
CA LYS A 46 10.76 9.20 18.58
C LYS A 46 11.93 8.51 17.88
N ARG A 47 12.22 8.94 16.65
CA ARG A 47 13.26 8.36 15.78
C ARG A 47 14.10 9.50 15.21
N TRP A 48 15.42 9.37 15.17
CA TRP A 48 16.22 10.35 14.45
C TRP A 48 16.03 10.16 12.94
N HIS A 49 16.04 11.24 12.17
CA HIS A 49 15.83 11.20 10.72
C HIS A 49 16.99 11.91 10.01
N LEU A 50 17.68 11.20 9.12
CA LEU A 50 18.72 11.76 8.25
C LEU A 50 18.22 11.79 6.81
N MET A 51 18.32 12.96 6.18
CA MET A 51 17.78 13.20 4.84
C MET A 51 18.91 13.51 3.85
N ASN A 52 19.04 12.68 2.82
CA ASN A 52 19.94 12.95 1.71
C ASN A 52 19.38 14.02 0.77
N PRO A 53 20.26 14.87 0.22
CA PRO A 53 19.86 15.83 -0.80
C PRO A 53 19.31 15.11 -2.05
N MET A 54 18.57 15.86 -2.86
CA MET A 54 18.14 15.37 -4.17
C MET A 54 19.36 15.36 -5.09
N VAL A 55 19.80 14.16 -5.49
CA VAL A 55 20.90 14.01 -6.46
C VAL A 55 20.35 14.27 -7.86
N PRO A 56 20.91 15.22 -8.62
CA PRO A 56 20.56 15.43 -10.03
C PRO A 56 20.82 14.16 -10.84
N GLY A 57 19.90 13.84 -11.75
CA GLY A 57 20.06 12.77 -12.73
C GLY A 57 20.96 13.18 -13.89
N LEU A 58 21.28 12.21 -14.75
CA LEU A 58 22.24 12.40 -15.85
C LEU A 58 21.79 13.43 -16.89
N THR A 59 20.48 13.65 -17.04
CA THR A 59 19.91 14.62 -17.96
C THR A 59 19.75 16.02 -17.36
N GLY A 60 20.27 16.28 -16.15
CA GLY A 60 20.19 17.59 -15.48
C GLY A 60 18.90 17.85 -14.70
N SER A 61 17.99 16.86 -14.61
CA SER A 61 16.77 16.92 -13.78
C SER A 61 16.71 15.74 -12.80
N LYS A 62 15.64 15.59 -12.01
CA LYS A 62 15.49 14.47 -11.05
C LYS A 62 15.59 13.12 -11.78
N MET A 63 16.34 12.16 -11.22
CA MET A 63 16.33 10.78 -11.72
C MET A 63 14.89 10.24 -11.75
N SER A 64 14.38 9.94 -12.94
CA SER A 64 13.02 9.46 -13.16
C SER A 64 13.04 7.99 -13.55
N SER A 65 12.20 7.18 -12.91
CA SER A 65 12.05 5.77 -13.33
C SER A 65 11.36 5.64 -14.69
N SER A 66 10.64 6.68 -15.13
CA SER A 66 9.81 6.71 -16.35
C SER A 66 10.57 7.06 -17.63
N GLU A 67 11.78 7.62 -17.53
CA GLU A 67 12.61 7.97 -18.69
C GLU A 67 13.83 7.05 -18.73
N ALA A 68 13.86 6.14 -19.70
CA ALA A 68 14.89 5.09 -19.80
C ALA A 68 16.32 5.65 -19.90
N ASP A 69 16.50 6.79 -20.55
CA ASP A 69 17.81 7.44 -20.71
C ASP A 69 18.18 8.37 -19.54
N SER A 70 17.25 8.67 -18.63
CA SER A 70 17.53 9.52 -17.45
C SER A 70 18.25 8.79 -16.30
N LYS A 71 18.35 7.45 -16.40
CA LYS A 71 18.89 6.55 -15.36
C LYS A 71 19.83 5.51 -15.95
N ILE A 72 20.84 5.11 -15.19
CA ILE A 72 21.65 3.91 -15.46
C ILE A 72 21.02 2.75 -14.69
N ASP A 73 20.62 1.71 -15.41
CA ASP A 73 20.18 0.47 -14.79
C ASP A 73 21.41 -0.34 -14.33
N LEU A 74 21.28 -1.08 -13.23
CA LEU A 74 22.37 -1.92 -12.73
C LEU A 74 22.73 -3.04 -13.71
N LEU A 75 21.80 -3.41 -14.60
CA LEU A 75 21.98 -4.44 -15.62
C LEU A 75 22.21 -3.88 -17.03
N ASP A 76 22.39 -2.57 -17.18
CA ASP A 76 22.79 -1.98 -18.46
C ASP A 76 24.17 -2.53 -18.88
N ASN A 77 24.31 -2.89 -20.15
CA ASN A 77 25.61 -3.29 -20.69
C ASN A 77 26.55 -2.07 -20.83
N SER A 78 27.84 -2.32 -21.03
CA SER A 78 28.86 -1.26 -21.09
C SER A 78 28.61 -0.23 -22.18
N GLU A 79 28.07 -0.64 -23.33
CA GLU A 79 27.74 0.26 -24.45
C GLU A 79 26.59 1.21 -24.11
N LEU A 80 25.55 0.72 -23.42
CA LEU A 80 24.42 1.53 -22.97
C LEU A 80 24.83 2.52 -21.88
N VAL A 81 25.65 2.08 -20.93
CA VAL A 81 26.23 2.95 -19.88
C VAL A 81 27.02 4.08 -20.52
N GLU A 82 27.91 3.75 -21.46
CA GLU A 82 28.71 4.73 -22.19
C GLU A 82 27.83 5.73 -22.95
N ARG A 83 26.83 5.24 -23.69
CA ARG A 83 25.90 6.10 -24.44
C ARG A 83 25.17 7.09 -23.52
N LYS A 84 24.64 6.61 -22.39
CA LYS A 84 23.89 7.44 -21.43
C LYS A 84 24.76 8.51 -20.79
N ILE A 85 25.99 8.17 -20.39
CA ILE A 85 26.91 9.13 -19.76
C ILE A 85 27.43 10.14 -20.79
N ARG A 86 27.73 9.70 -22.02
CA ARG A 86 28.11 10.62 -23.10
C ARG A 86 26.99 11.60 -23.43
N GLY A 87 25.73 11.16 -23.36
CA GLY A 87 24.55 12.02 -23.52
C GLY A 87 24.18 12.89 -22.31
N ALA A 88 24.86 12.73 -21.17
CA ALA A 88 24.55 13.47 -19.94
C ALA A 88 24.86 14.97 -20.07
N VAL A 89 24.11 15.81 -19.35
CA VAL A 89 24.31 17.27 -19.33
C VAL A 89 25.41 17.59 -18.29
N CYS A 90 26.50 18.21 -18.73
CA CYS A 90 27.68 18.50 -17.89
C CYS A 90 28.11 19.99 -17.96
N PRO A 91 27.25 20.92 -17.48
CA PRO A 91 27.52 22.35 -17.53
C PRO A 91 28.63 22.74 -16.55
N ARG A 92 29.44 23.74 -16.92
CA ARG A 92 30.55 24.23 -16.07
C ARG A 92 30.12 25.16 -14.93
N GLN A 93 28.90 25.71 -14.95
CA GLN A 93 28.52 26.77 -14.00
C GLN A 93 27.14 26.55 -13.35
N GLU A 94 26.46 25.44 -13.65
CA GLU A 94 25.16 25.15 -13.05
C GLU A 94 25.32 24.26 -11.82
N GLU A 95 24.49 24.49 -10.80
CA GLU A 95 24.42 23.65 -9.60
C GLU A 95 23.88 22.24 -9.92
N ASP A 96 23.18 22.07 -11.04
CA ASP A 96 22.52 20.83 -11.47
C ASP A 96 23.38 19.98 -12.44
N ASN A 97 24.70 19.97 -12.26
CA ASN A 97 25.57 19.08 -13.02
C ASN A 97 25.50 17.64 -12.48
N GLY A 98 24.72 16.79 -13.17
CA GLY A 98 24.55 15.38 -12.83
C GLY A 98 25.87 14.60 -12.80
N VAL A 99 26.80 14.87 -13.74
CA VAL A 99 28.10 14.20 -13.77
C VAL A 99 28.91 14.53 -12.52
N LEU A 100 29.07 15.81 -12.16
CA LEU A 100 29.77 16.21 -10.93
C LEU A 100 29.08 15.69 -9.66
N ALA A 101 27.75 15.65 -9.64
CA ALA A 101 27.00 15.08 -8.53
C ALA A 101 27.32 13.59 -8.32
N PHE A 102 27.47 12.81 -9.40
CA PHE A 102 27.92 11.41 -9.31
C PHE A 102 29.33 11.28 -8.72
N PHE A 103 30.25 12.18 -9.09
CA PHE A 103 31.58 12.20 -8.47
C PHE A 103 31.48 12.41 -6.96
N ASN A 104 30.70 13.41 -6.52
CA ASN A 104 30.55 13.75 -5.10
C ASN A 104 29.83 12.66 -4.28
N PHE A 105 28.68 12.17 -4.76
CA PHE A 105 27.79 11.33 -3.95
C PHE A 105 28.01 9.82 -4.12
N VAL A 106 28.70 9.39 -5.18
CA VAL A 106 28.90 7.96 -5.47
C VAL A 106 30.37 7.61 -5.59
N LEU A 107 31.09 8.25 -6.52
CA LEU A 107 32.44 7.84 -6.86
C LEU A 107 33.43 8.07 -5.71
N PHE A 108 33.55 9.30 -5.20
CA PHE A 108 34.49 9.61 -4.12
C PHE A 108 34.16 8.88 -2.80
N PRO A 109 32.90 8.73 -2.38
CA PRO A 109 32.56 7.89 -1.23
C PRO A 109 32.99 6.43 -1.34
N ILE A 110 33.08 5.88 -2.56
CA ILE A 110 33.55 4.49 -2.80
C ILE A 110 35.08 4.43 -2.85
N VAL A 111 35.72 5.43 -3.47
CA VAL A 111 37.19 5.46 -3.66
C VAL A 111 37.93 5.87 -2.39
N SER A 112 37.33 6.69 -1.53
CA SER A 112 37.95 7.18 -0.29
C SER A 112 38.36 6.04 0.66
N PRO A 113 39.58 6.04 1.22
CA PRO A 113 40.57 7.14 1.26
C PRO A 113 41.58 7.13 0.08
N GLY A 114 41.36 6.34 -0.96
CA GLY A 114 42.19 6.29 -2.16
C GLY A 114 42.03 7.50 -3.07
N SER A 115 42.70 7.45 -4.21
CA SER A 115 42.68 8.49 -5.23
C SER A 115 42.04 8.01 -6.53
N LEU A 116 41.53 8.95 -7.32
CA LEU A 116 40.97 8.71 -8.64
C LEU A 116 41.89 9.30 -9.71
N MET A 117 42.14 8.52 -10.77
CA MET A 117 42.84 9.00 -11.95
C MET A 117 41.85 9.55 -12.98
N VAL A 118 41.92 10.84 -13.29
CA VAL A 118 41.14 11.50 -14.36
C VAL A 118 42.11 12.20 -15.30
N ALA A 119 42.07 11.87 -16.59
CA ALA A 119 42.98 12.43 -17.61
C ALA A 119 44.47 12.38 -17.22
N LYS A 120 44.91 11.25 -16.62
CA LYS A 120 46.28 11.01 -16.12
C LYS A 120 46.72 11.93 -14.96
N ARG A 121 45.78 12.61 -14.30
CA ARG A 121 46.00 13.35 -13.05
C ARG A 121 45.31 12.62 -11.91
N GLU A 122 45.95 12.63 -10.76
CA GLU A 122 45.46 11.98 -9.55
C GLU A 122 44.71 13.01 -8.69
N PHE A 123 43.51 12.64 -8.25
CA PHE A 123 42.65 13.47 -7.41
C PHE A 123 42.25 12.71 -6.14
N SER A 124 42.39 13.35 -4.99
CA SER A 124 42.12 12.74 -3.68
C SER A 124 40.75 13.13 -3.10
N SER A 125 40.11 14.18 -3.65
CA SER A 125 38.82 14.66 -3.20
C SER A 125 37.94 15.20 -4.34
N TYR A 126 36.64 15.28 -4.07
CA TYR A 126 35.66 15.86 -4.99
C TYR A 126 35.97 17.34 -5.26
N GLU A 127 36.39 18.09 -4.24
CA GLU A 127 36.71 19.51 -4.35
C GLU A 127 37.83 19.76 -5.36
N GLU A 128 38.88 18.92 -5.38
CA GLU A 128 39.99 19.06 -6.34
C GLU A 128 39.52 18.82 -7.80
N VAL A 129 38.66 17.82 -8.03
CA VAL A 129 38.09 17.55 -9.36
C VAL A 129 37.18 18.69 -9.80
N ARG A 130 36.28 19.14 -8.91
CA ARG A 130 35.37 20.25 -9.17
C ARG A 130 36.15 21.50 -9.55
N ASP A 131 37.11 21.90 -8.73
CA ASP A 131 37.86 23.13 -8.95
C ASP A 131 38.75 23.03 -10.21
N SER A 132 39.31 21.85 -10.51
CA SER A 132 40.04 21.63 -11.77
C SER A 132 39.14 21.75 -12.99
N PHE A 133 37.90 21.23 -12.93
CA PHE A 133 36.92 21.35 -14.02
C PHE A 133 36.44 22.80 -14.21
N LEU A 134 36.11 23.50 -13.12
CA LEU A 134 35.66 24.90 -13.15
C LEU A 134 36.73 25.84 -13.73
N ASN A 135 38.00 25.61 -13.39
CA ASN A 135 39.13 26.38 -13.90
C ASN A 135 39.59 25.95 -15.31
N GLY A 136 38.90 24.99 -15.93
CA GLY A 136 39.21 24.50 -17.28
C GLY A 136 40.42 23.57 -17.37
N GLY A 137 40.94 23.11 -16.23
CA GLY A 137 42.00 22.10 -16.15
C GLY A 137 41.55 20.69 -16.53
N LEU A 138 40.24 20.39 -16.42
CA LEU A 138 39.58 19.18 -16.93
C LEU A 138 38.52 19.55 -17.99
N SER A 139 38.40 18.73 -19.02
CA SER A 139 37.30 18.83 -19.99
C SER A 139 36.09 18.01 -19.55
N GLU A 140 34.95 18.26 -20.21
CA GLU A 140 33.74 17.44 -20.00
C GLU A 140 33.97 15.98 -20.42
N GLU A 141 34.71 15.77 -21.50
CA GLU A 141 35.03 14.43 -22.01
C GLU A 141 35.91 13.65 -21.03
N ASP A 142 36.85 14.32 -20.35
CA ASP A 142 37.69 13.70 -19.33
C ASP A 142 36.86 13.18 -18.15
N LEU A 143 35.91 13.99 -17.66
CA LEU A 143 35.02 13.60 -16.56
C LEU A 143 34.10 12.45 -16.96
N LYS A 144 33.50 12.54 -18.14
CA LYS A 144 32.59 11.50 -18.64
C LYS A 144 33.32 10.17 -18.87
N THR A 145 34.52 10.20 -19.45
CA THR A 145 35.32 8.99 -19.67
C THR A 145 35.68 8.32 -18.36
N ALA A 146 36.19 9.08 -17.39
CA ALA A 146 36.51 8.52 -16.06
C ALA A 146 35.27 7.93 -15.35
N LEU A 147 34.10 8.57 -15.50
CA LEU A 147 32.85 8.06 -14.94
C LEU A 147 32.37 6.77 -15.62
N VAL A 148 32.51 6.67 -16.95
CA VAL A 148 32.18 5.45 -17.71
C VAL A 148 33.04 4.28 -17.26
N ASP A 149 34.36 4.47 -17.18
CA ASP A 149 35.30 3.42 -16.79
C ASP A 149 35.00 2.91 -15.37
N PHE A 150 34.80 3.84 -14.43
CA PHE A 150 34.47 3.51 -13.05
C PHE A 150 33.15 2.75 -12.92
N LEU A 151 32.08 3.23 -13.59
CA LEU A 151 30.77 2.61 -13.49
C LEU A 151 30.76 1.23 -14.17
N ASN A 152 31.41 1.06 -15.31
CA ASN A 152 31.50 -0.25 -15.95
C ASN A 152 32.24 -1.28 -15.08
N GLU A 153 33.32 -0.88 -14.40
CA GLU A 153 34.03 -1.76 -13.46
C GLU A 153 33.12 -2.14 -12.27
N LEU A 154 32.41 -1.16 -11.70
CA LEU A 154 31.50 -1.38 -10.58
C LEU A 154 30.33 -2.29 -10.97
N LEU A 155 29.69 -1.99 -12.10
CA LEU A 155 28.52 -2.73 -12.60
C LEU A 155 28.89 -4.16 -12.99
N THR A 156 30.07 -4.39 -13.59
CA THR A 156 30.53 -5.75 -13.93
C THR A 156 30.55 -6.65 -12.70
N LYS A 157 31.06 -6.16 -11.56
CA LYS A 157 31.11 -6.92 -10.30
C LYS A 157 29.71 -7.29 -9.79
N VAL A 158 28.74 -6.39 -9.95
CA VAL A 158 27.34 -6.62 -9.55
C VAL A 158 26.66 -7.59 -10.52
N GLN A 159 26.83 -7.38 -11.82
CA GLN A 159 26.23 -8.17 -12.89
C GLN A 159 26.70 -9.63 -12.84
N ASP A 160 27.98 -9.87 -12.55
CA ASP A 160 28.51 -11.21 -12.35
C ASP A 160 27.81 -11.96 -11.22
N HIS A 161 27.44 -11.26 -10.13
CA HIS A 161 26.67 -11.85 -9.04
C HIS A 161 25.18 -12.07 -9.40
N CYS A 162 24.67 -11.29 -10.35
CA CYS A 162 23.29 -11.37 -10.83
C CYS A 162 23.06 -12.43 -11.92
N LYS A 163 24.10 -13.12 -12.41
CA LYS A 163 24.01 -14.24 -13.38
C LYS A 163 23.47 -15.52 -12.73
N SER A 164 22.27 -15.47 -12.17
CA SER A 164 21.57 -16.64 -11.62
C SER A 164 20.17 -16.79 -12.18
N ASP A 165 19.68 -18.03 -12.21
CA ASP A 165 18.33 -18.36 -12.67
C ASP A 165 17.25 -17.66 -11.84
N VAL A 166 17.51 -17.47 -10.54
CA VAL A 166 16.61 -16.76 -9.61
C VAL A 166 16.44 -15.31 -10.03
N VAL A 167 17.54 -14.61 -10.34
CA VAL A 167 17.49 -13.20 -10.74
C VAL A 167 16.82 -13.05 -12.11
N ARG A 168 17.11 -13.96 -13.05
CA ARG A 168 16.49 -13.97 -14.38
C ARG A 168 14.97 -14.17 -14.32
N ASP A 169 14.51 -15.16 -13.56
CA ASP A 169 13.08 -15.43 -13.38
C ASP A 169 12.37 -14.26 -12.66
N ALA A 170 13.03 -13.65 -11.66
CA ALA A 170 12.51 -12.48 -10.96
C ALA A 170 12.40 -11.24 -11.85
N LEU A 171 13.38 -11.02 -12.74
CA LEU A 171 13.33 -9.93 -13.74
C LEU A 171 12.20 -10.15 -14.73
N GLU A 172 12.11 -11.36 -15.29
CA GLU A 172 11.08 -11.68 -16.28
C GLU A 172 9.69 -11.51 -15.68
N LYS A 173 9.41 -12.04 -14.49
CA LYS A 173 8.10 -11.94 -13.83
C LYS A 173 7.82 -10.56 -13.23
N GLY A 174 8.85 -9.89 -12.72
CA GLY A 174 8.71 -8.63 -11.99
C GLY A 174 8.49 -7.41 -12.89
N TYR A 175 8.92 -7.48 -14.15
CA TYR A 175 8.83 -6.38 -15.12
C TYR A 175 8.03 -6.76 -16.38
N GLN A 176 7.17 -7.77 -16.32
CA GLN A 176 6.21 -8.02 -17.40
C GLN A 176 5.39 -6.75 -17.61
N GLU A 177 5.27 -6.31 -18.86
CA GLU A 177 4.39 -5.20 -19.20
C GLU A 177 2.97 -5.55 -18.74
N VAL A 178 2.51 -4.83 -17.72
CA VAL A 178 1.13 -4.94 -17.28
C VAL A 178 0.31 -4.27 -18.36
N VAL A 179 -0.19 -5.06 -19.31
CA VAL A 179 -1.27 -4.61 -20.19
C VAL A 179 -2.38 -4.19 -19.26
N ASP A 180 -2.74 -2.91 -19.30
CA ASP A 180 -3.72 -2.28 -18.44
C ASP A 180 -5.07 -2.97 -18.70
N SER A 181 -5.29 -4.09 -18.01
CA SER A 181 -6.49 -4.88 -18.17
C SER A 181 -7.58 -4.11 -17.45
N LYS A 182 -8.23 -3.20 -18.17
CA LYS A 182 -9.60 -2.81 -17.85
C LYS A 182 -10.39 -4.11 -17.88
N VAL A 183 -10.53 -4.73 -16.70
CA VAL A 183 -11.43 -5.86 -16.54
C VAL A 183 -12.81 -5.27 -16.71
N ASP A 184 -13.33 -5.36 -17.93
CA ASP A 184 -14.73 -5.01 -18.17
C ASP A 184 -15.57 -5.84 -17.20
N PRO A 185 -16.49 -5.21 -16.46
CA PRO A 185 -17.35 -5.93 -15.54
C PRO A 185 -18.06 -7.03 -16.34
N LYS A 186 -17.90 -8.29 -15.89
CA LYS A 186 -18.59 -9.42 -16.53
C LYS A 186 -20.07 -9.08 -16.61
N LEU A 187 -20.60 -9.04 -17.83
CA LEU A 187 -22.04 -8.84 -18.07
C LEU A 187 -22.80 -9.90 -17.26
N ARG A 188 -23.69 -9.41 -16.39
CA ARG A 188 -24.50 -10.30 -15.56
C ARG A 188 -25.50 -11.03 -16.46
N PRO A 189 -25.67 -12.36 -16.32
CA PRO A 189 -26.67 -13.10 -17.07
C PRO A 189 -28.07 -12.52 -16.84
N ILE A 190 -28.88 -12.44 -17.90
CA ILE A 190 -30.31 -12.14 -17.77
C ILE A 190 -30.96 -13.27 -16.97
N MET A 191 -31.57 -12.93 -15.85
CA MET A 191 -32.21 -13.90 -14.97
C MET A 191 -33.73 -13.76 -15.05
N GLN A 192 -34.42 -14.87 -15.26
CA GLN A 192 -35.87 -14.94 -15.09
C GLN A 192 -36.17 -15.36 -13.65
N THR A 193 -36.90 -14.52 -12.92
CA THR A 193 -37.32 -14.77 -11.53
C THR A 193 -38.77 -15.21 -11.56
N ALA A 194 -39.10 -16.33 -10.91
CA ALA A 194 -40.47 -16.81 -10.84
C ALA A 194 -41.37 -15.83 -10.07
N ASP A 195 -42.66 -15.73 -10.41
CA ASP A 195 -43.60 -14.78 -9.77
C ASP A 195 -43.64 -14.91 -8.24
N LYS A 196 -43.60 -16.15 -7.74
CA LYS A 196 -43.53 -16.45 -6.29
C LYS A 196 -42.27 -15.88 -5.63
N ASP A 197 -41.14 -15.94 -6.32
CA ASP A 197 -39.87 -15.39 -5.81
C ASP A 197 -39.92 -13.87 -5.82
N ILE A 198 -40.54 -13.25 -6.84
CA ILE A 198 -40.71 -11.79 -6.92
C ILE A 198 -41.45 -11.25 -5.70
N ASP A 199 -42.57 -11.88 -5.31
CA ASP A 199 -43.32 -11.46 -4.12
C ASP A 199 -42.53 -11.68 -2.83
N THR A 200 -41.79 -12.79 -2.75
CA THR A 200 -40.88 -13.07 -1.63
C THR A 200 -39.80 -11.99 -1.51
N ILE A 201 -39.19 -11.60 -2.63
CA ILE A 201 -38.16 -10.55 -2.69
C ILE A 201 -38.75 -9.19 -2.29
N LYS A 202 -39.95 -8.84 -2.77
CA LYS A 202 -40.64 -7.61 -2.38
C LYS A 202 -40.92 -7.57 -0.88
N ASN A 203 -41.34 -8.68 -0.29
CA ASN A 203 -41.56 -8.79 1.16
C ASN A 203 -40.26 -8.68 1.96
N ILE A 204 -39.17 -9.26 1.45
CA ILE A 204 -37.85 -9.12 2.05
C ILE A 204 -37.35 -7.69 1.97
N ILE A 205 -37.47 -7.00 0.84
CA ILE A 205 -37.02 -5.61 0.70
C ILE A 205 -37.90 -4.71 1.57
N GLY A 206 -39.22 -4.82 1.43
CA GLY A 206 -40.18 -4.01 2.18
C GLY A 206 -39.97 -2.52 1.91
N GLN A 207 -39.61 -1.77 2.95
CA GLN A 207 -39.32 -0.33 2.88
C GLN A 207 -37.83 -0.01 2.86
N ASP A 208 -36.97 -1.03 2.83
CA ASP A 208 -35.52 -0.83 2.86
C ASP A 208 -35.02 -0.31 1.52
N GLN A 209 -33.98 0.52 1.58
CA GLN A 209 -33.30 1.01 0.39
C GLN A 209 -32.38 -0.07 -0.19
N VAL A 210 -32.47 -0.31 -1.49
CA VAL A 210 -31.53 -1.16 -2.23
C VAL A 210 -30.42 -0.29 -2.80
N VAL A 211 -29.17 -0.62 -2.46
CA VAL A 211 -28.00 0.11 -2.96
C VAL A 211 -27.96 0.03 -4.49
N LEU A 212 -27.81 1.18 -5.15
CA LEU A 212 -27.84 1.34 -6.61
C LEU A 212 -29.16 0.86 -7.27
N GLU A 213 -30.24 0.69 -6.50
CA GLU A 213 -31.52 0.12 -6.96
C GLU A 213 -31.37 -1.26 -7.64
N ASP A 214 -30.28 -1.97 -7.33
CA ASP A 214 -29.88 -3.22 -7.97
C ASP A 214 -30.01 -4.39 -6.98
N ASP A 215 -31.13 -5.11 -7.08
CA ASP A 215 -31.45 -6.27 -6.23
C ASP A 215 -31.03 -7.60 -6.88
N TYR A 216 -30.31 -7.59 -8.00
CA TYR A 216 -29.99 -8.79 -8.79
C TYR A 216 -29.38 -9.91 -7.94
N ALA A 217 -28.42 -9.60 -7.07
CA ALA A 217 -27.73 -10.58 -6.23
C ALA A 217 -28.68 -11.22 -5.20
N LEU A 218 -29.65 -10.47 -4.70
CA LEU A 218 -30.70 -10.99 -3.83
C LEU A 218 -31.62 -11.91 -4.62
N ARG A 219 -32.10 -11.47 -5.79
CA ARG A 219 -32.95 -12.30 -6.66
C ARG A 219 -32.26 -13.61 -7.02
N ALA A 220 -30.99 -13.57 -7.39
CA ALA A 220 -30.21 -14.76 -7.74
C ALA A 220 -30.09 -15.71 -6.55
N SER A 221 -29.80 -15.19 -5.37
CA SER A 221 -29.69 -16.01 -4.16
C SER A 221 -31.02 -16.69 -3.78
N VAL A 222 -32.16 -16.01 -3.98
CA VAL A 222 -33.50 -16.55 -3.71
C VAL A 222 -33.87 -17.62 -4.74
N SER A 223 -33.73 -17.32 -6.04
CA SER A 223 -34.12 -18.24 -7.12
C SER A 223 -33.22 -19.47 -7.24
N GLU A 224 -31.96 -19.40 -6.80
CA GLU A 224 -31.07 -20.57 -6.70
C GLU A 224 -31.47 -21.54 -5.57
N GLY A 225 -32.33 -21.11 -4.62
CA GLY A 225 -32.78 -21.94 -3.50
C GLY A 225 -31.68 -22.39 -2.54
N ARG A 226 -30.48 -21.83 -2.65
CA ARG A 226 -29.33 -22.16 -1.79
C ARG A 226 -29.42 -21.41 -0.46
N ARG A 227 -28.75 -21.96 0.56
CA ARG A 227 -28.57 -21.27 1.84
C ARG A 227 -27.88 -19.91 1.65
N ILE A 228 -28.49 -18.84 2.13
CA ILE A 228 -28.00 -17.47 1.96
C ILE A 228 -27.18 -17.07 3.20
N ARG A 229 -25.94 -16.63 3.00
CA ARG A 229 -25.13 -16.05 4.09
C ARG A 229 -25.47 -14.57 4.24
N VAL A 230 -25.93 -14.18 5.44
CA VAL A 230 -26.36 -12.81 5.75
C VAL A 230 -25.57 -12.30 6.94
N THR A 231 -24.98 -11.12 6.82
CA THR A 231 -24.25 -10.48 7.93
C THR A 231 -24.94 -9.19 8.32
N PHE A 232 -25.11 -8.98 9.63
CA PHE A 232 -25.51 -7.71 10.23
C PHE A 232 -24.41 -7.24 11.16
N THR A 233 -23.76 -6.13 10.82
CA THR A 233 -22.63 -5.60 11.59
C THR A 233 -23.10 -4.59 12.62
N ILE A 234 -22.65 -4.75 13.86
CA ILE A 234 -22.88 -3.82 14.96
C ILE A 234 -21.54 -3.23 15.39
N HIS A 235 -21.44 -1.90 15.36
CA HIS A 235 -20.33 -1.17 15.95
C HIS A 235 -20.70 -0.74 17.36
N PRO A 236 -20.06 -1.26 18.42
CA PRO A 236 -20.48 -1.00 19.79
C PRO A 236 -19.96 0.36 20.32
N LYS A 237 -20.22 1.43 19.56
CA LYS A 237 -19.78 2.82 19.82
C LYS A 237 -20.50 3.47 21.02
N GLY A 238 -21.72 3.02 21.32
CA GLY A 238 -22.59 3.59 22.35
C GLY A 238 -23.14 2.54 23.31
N ARG A 239 -24.18 2.91 24.06
CA ARG A 239 -24.96 1.94 24.85
C ARG A 239 -25.83 1.11 23.92
N PHE A 240 -26.04 -0.15 24.27
CA PHE A 240 -26.98 -1.01 23.56
C PHE A 240 -28.40 -0.44 23.68
N HIS A 241 -29.12 -0.34 22.56
CA HIS A 241 -30.52 0.08 22.49
C HIS A 241 -31.29 -0.80 21.49
N LEU A 242 -32.62 -0.67 21.47
CA LEU A 242 -33.51 -1.53 20.68
C LEU A 242 -33.27 -1.48 19.16
N GLY A 243 -32.61 -0.44 18.66
CA GLY A 243 -32.27 -0.33 17.24
C GLY A 243 -31.35 -1.46 16.76
N PHE A 244 -30.49 -1.99 17.64
CA PHE A 244 -29.63 -3.14 17.30
C PHE A 244 -30.39 -4.45 17.10
N ILE A 245 -31.68 -4.50 17.46
CA ILE A 245 -32.52 -5.69 17.27
C ILE A 245 -33.13 -5.71 15.86
N MET A 246 -33.16 -4.58 15.15
CA MET A 246 -33.78 -4.49 13.81
C MET A 246 -33.19 -5.48 12.82
N GLY A 247 -31.86 -5.65 12.82
CA GLY A 247 -31.18 -6.64 11.95
C GLY A 247 -31.59 -8.09 12.27
N LEU A 248 -31.75 -8.43 13.55
CA LEU A 248 -32.23 -9.75 13.97
C LEU A 248 -33.68 -9.98 13.54
N LEU A 249 -34.56 -8.98 13.68
CA LEU A 249 -35.94 -9.05 13.22
C LEU A 249 -36.02 -9.20 11.70
N LYS A 250 -35.12 -8.55 10.96
CA LYS A 250 -35.03 -8.70 9.51
C LYS A 250 -34.65 -10.12 9.13
N MET A 251 -33.61 -10.69 9.76
CA MET A 251 -33.23 -12.09 9.57
C MET A 251 -34.37 -13.05 9.91
N LYS A 252 -35.10 -12.80 11.00
CA LYS A 252 -36.29 -13.57 11.37
C LYS A 252 -37.37 -13.51 10.29
N SER A 253 -37.63 -12.32 9.75
CA SER A 253 -38.59 -12.15 8.64
C SER A 253 -38.18 -12.97 7.42
N ILE A 254 -36.90 -12.95 7.03
CA ILE A 254 -36.37 -13.75 5.91
C ILE A 254 -36.60 -15.25 6.15
N ILE A 255 -36.27 -15.74 7.34
CA ILE A 255 -36.49 -17.14 7.73
C ILE A 255 -37.98 -17.51 7.67
N ASN A 256 -38.86 -16.65 8.18
CA ASN A 256 -40.30 -16.86 8.16
C ASN A 256 -40.89 -16.90 6.75
N ASN A 257 -40.23 -16.27 5.77
CA ASN A 257 -40.59 -16.36 4.35
C ASN A 257 -40.06 -17.65 3.69
N GLY A 258 -39.54 -18.60 4.47
CA GLY A 258 -39.10 -19.91 3.98
C GLY A 258 -37.69 -19.94 3.40
N ILE A 259 -36.90 -18.88 3.60
CA ILE A 259 -35.53 -18.80 3.11
C ILE A 259 -34.56 -19.33 4.16
N ASP A 260 -33.74 -20.30 3.76
CA ASP A 260 -32.67 -20.81 4.61
C ASP A 260 -31.49 -19.83 4.64
N ILE A 261 -31.11 -19.38 5.83
CA ILE A 261 -29.98 -18.48 6.02
C ILE A 261 -28.90 -19.06 6.95
N ASP A 262 -27.67 -18.57 6.74
CA ASP A 262 -26.58 -18.60 7.71
C ASP A 262 -26.32 -17.15 8.14
N GLY A 263 -26.98 -16.74 9.23
CA GLY A 263 -26.96 -15.38 9.75
C GLY A 263 -25.81 -15.14 10.72
N ILE A 264 -25.10 -14.02 10.56
CA ILE A 264 -24.01 -13.60 11.43
C ILE A 264 -24.30 -12.19 11.93
N VAL A 265 -24.42 -12.03 13.25
CA VAL A 265 -24.35 -10.71 13.90
C VAL A 265 -22.89 -10.46 14.25
N LEU A 266 -22.21 -9.64 13.45
CA LEU A 266 -20.80 -9.32 13.64
C LEU A 266 -20.65 -8.10 14.54
N ILE A 267 -20.07 -8.29 15.71
CA ILE A 267 -19.76 -7.20 16.64
C ILE A 267 -18.36 -6.69 16.29
N SER A 268 -18.34 -5.57 15.57
CA SER A 268 -17.14 -4.98 14.98
C SER A 268 -16.55 -3.94 15.92
N ASP A 269 -15.72 -4.43 16.81
CA ASP A 269 -15.14 -3.67 17.90
C ASP A 269 -13.98 -2.77 17.42
N THR A 270 -13.21 -3.25 16.46
CA THR A 270 -12.08 -2.53 15.88
C THR A 270 -12.55 -1.32 15.09
N GLU A 271 -13.63 -1.46 14.30
CA GLU A 271 -14.22 -0.32 13.59
C GLU A 271 -14.82 0.71 14.55
N ALA A 272 -15.33 0.28 15.71
CA ALA A 272 -15.78 1.22 16.74
C ALA A 272 -14.63 2.03 17.35
N PHE A 273 -13.43 1.44 17.46
CA PHE A 273 -12.20 2.17 17.82
C PHE A 273 -11.74 3.10 16.69
N LEU A 274 -11.76 2.63 15.44
CA LEU A 274 -11.28 3.41 14.28
C LEU A 274 -12.14 4.64 13.98
N ASP A 275 -13.40 4.66 14.44
CA ASP A 275 -14.27 5.85 14.40
C ASP A 275 -13.93 6.82 15.54
N ASN A 276 -12.80 7.52 15.37
CA ASN A 276 -12.32 8.58 16.26
C ASN A 276 -12.24 8.17 17.75
N GLU A 277 -11.86 6.93 18.02
CA GLU A 277 -11.72 6.37 19.37
C GLU A 277 -12.98 6.51 20.23
N LYS A 278 -14.18 6.49 19.62
CA LYS A 278 -15.47 6.45 20.36
C LYS A 278 -15.52 5.31 21.37
N VAL A 279 -14.77 4.24 21.10
CA VAL A 279 -14.42 3.20 22.07
C VAL A 279 -12.90 3.18 22.20
N THR A 280 -12.38 3.29 23.42
CA THR A 280 -10.93 3.26 23.65
C THR A 280 -10.38 1.84 23.44
N TRP A 281 -9.10 1.73 23.04
CA TRP A 281 -8.46 0.44 22.78
C TRP A 281 -8.57 -0.54 23.95
N SER A 282 -8.39 -0.05 25.18
CA SER A 282 -8.39 -0.88 26.39
C SER A 282 -9.77 -1.37 26.83
N THR A 283 -10.85 -0.71 26.39
CA THR A 283 -12.23 -1.06 26.80
C THR A 283 -13.03 -1.76 25.70
N ARG A 284 -12.42 -1.89 24.52
CA ARG A 284 -13.05 -2.44 23.32
C ARG A 284 -13.49 -3.89 23.53
N ASP A 285 -12.63 -4.72 24.11
CA ASP A 285 -12.92 -6.15 24.28
C ASP A 285 -14.08 -6.37 25.26
N ASP A 286 -14.11 -5.65 26.40
CA ASP A 286 -15.21 -5.68 27.36
C ASP A 286 -16.53 -5.21 26.73
N ARG A 287 -16.45 -4.16 25.90
CA ARG A 287 -17.60 -3.62 25.18
C ARG A 287 -18.15 -4.63 24.18
N SER A 288 -17.25 -5.28 23.44
CA SER A 288 -17.56 -6.34 22.48
C SER A 288 -18.25 -7.52 23.17
N GLU A 289 -17.74 -7.92 24.35
CA GLU A 289 -18.33 -8.97 25.17
C GLU A 289 -19.74 -8.63 25.65
N TYR A 290 -19.95 -7.40 26.15
CA TYR A 290 -21.28 -6.94 26.57
C TYR A 290 -22.31 -7.03 25.43
N PHE A 291 -21.95 -6.55 24.23
CA PHE A 291 -22.82 -6.64 23.05
C PHE A 291 -23.04 -8.10 22.62
N PHE A 292 -22.01 -8.95 22.71
CA PHE A 292 -22.11 -10.36 22.39
C PHE A 292 -23.11 -11.10 23.27
N GLN A 293 -23.08 -10.88 24.58
CA GLN A 293 -24.02 -11.49 25.52
C GLN A 293 -25.46 -11.04 25.22
N LEU A 294 -25.68 -9.74 24.97
CA LEU A 294 -27.01 -9.23 24.64
C LEU A 294 -27.53 -9.77 23.31
N CYS A 295 -26.73 -9.74 22.24
CA CYS A 295 -27.12 -10.28 20.95
C CYS A 295 -27.42 -11.78 21.02
N SER A 296 -26.62 -12.55 21.77
CA SER A 296 -26.84 -13.99 21.97
C SER A 296 -28.16 -14.26 22.70
N ALA A 297 -28.46 -13.50 23.75
CA ALA A 297 -29.75 -13.59 24.44
C ALA A 297 -30.93 -13.26 23.52
N PHE A 298 -30.83 -12.21 22.69
CA PHE A 298 -31.90 -11.89 21.73
C PHE A 298 -32.06 -12.97 20.64
N ILE A 299 -30.97 -13.57 20.16
CA ILE A 299 -31.03 -14.68 19.21
C ILE A 299 -31.81 -15.86 19.80
N GLU A 300 -31.60 -16.17 21.08
CA GLU A 300 -32.35 -17.22 21.78
C GLU A 300 -33.83 -16.82 21.99
N CYS A 301 -34.09 -15.62 22.50
CA CYS A 301 -35.46 -15.12 22.71
C CYS A 301 -36.29 -15.02 21.40
N LEU A 302 -35.64 -14.79 20.27
CA LEU A 302 -36.29 -14.69 18.97
C LEU A 302 -36.40 -16.04 18.24
N ASP A 303 -35.93 -17.13 18.85
CA ASP A 303 -35.90 -18.48 18.28
C ASP A 303 -35.10 -18.56 16.97
N LEU A 304 -33.93 -17.91 16.96
CA LEU A 304 -33.03 -17.85 15.80
C LEU A 304 -31.82 -18.78 15.93
N LYS A 305 -31.73 -19.54 17.02
CA LYS A 305 -30.61 -20.44 17.32
C LYS A 305 -30.45 -21.49 16.21
N GLY A 306 -29.21 -21.73 15.78
CA GLY A 306 -28.89 -22.65 14.67
C GLY A 306 -29.03 -22.04 13.27
N LYS A 307 -29.75 -20.93 13.11
CA LYS A 307 -29.81 -20.15 11.87
C LYS A 307 -28.99 -18.87 11.94
N VAL A 308 -28.93 -18.24 13.11
CA VAL A 308 -28.19 -17.00 13.37
C VAL A 308 -27.25 -17.18 14.55
N ARG A 309 -26.05 -16.59 14.48
CA ARG A 309 -25.09 -16.52 15.59
C ARG A 309 -24.49 -15.12 15.73
N ALA A 310 -24.17 -14.72 16.96
CA ALA A 310 -23.33 -13.56 17.22
C ALA A 310 -21.85 -13.95 17.15
N VAL A 311 -21.00 -13.07 16.63
CA VAL A 311 -19.56 -13.27 16.51
C VAL A 311 -18.85 -11.95 16.82
N LYS A 312 -17.80 -12.00 17.64
CA LYS A 312 -16.92 -10.85 17.89
C LYS A 312 -15.85 -10.78 16.80
N SER A 313 -15.61 -9.61 16.21
CA SER A 313 -14.56 -9.44 15.19
C SER A 313 -13.18 -9.88 15.69
N GLY A 314 -12.82 -9.52 16.92
CA GLY A 314 -11.54 -9.93 17.52
C GLY A 314 -11.35 -11.44 17.72
N ALA A 315 -12.42 -12.24 17.63
CA ALA A 315 -12.35 -13.70 17.73
C ALA A 315 -12.20 -14.40 16.36
N LEU A 316 -12.24 -13.64 15.26
CA LEU A 316 -12.07 -14.20 13.91
C LEU A 316 -10.59 -14.21 13.54
N GLU A 317 -9.99 -15.40 13.50
CA GLU A 317 -8.58 -15.61 13.12
C GLU A 317 -8.22 -15.06 11.73
N THR A 318 -9.22 -14.96 10.84
CA THR A 318 -9.03 -14.42 9.48
C THR A 318 -8.87 -12.91 9.47
N ILE A 319 -9.43 -12.20 10.46
CA ILE A 319 -9.29 -10.75 10.56
C ILE A 319 -7.86 -10.44 10.98
N PHE A 320 -7.22 -9.52 10.25
CA PHE A 320 -5.78 -9.19 10.37
C PHE A 320 -4.79 -10.28 9.92
N SER A 321 -5.27 -11.39 9.34
CA SER A 321 -4.38 -12.32 8.62
C SER A 321 -3.66 -11.63 7.45
N SER A 322 -2.52 -12.18 7.02
CA SER A 322 -1.76 -11.65 5.88
C SER A 322 -2.65 -11.48 4.64
N ASP A 323 -3.46 -12.49 4.32
CA ASP A 323 -4.35 -12.46 3.16
C ASP A 323 -5.43 -11.40 3.29
N TYR A 324 -6.02 -11.24 4.48
CA TYR A 324 -7.00 -10.19 4.75
C TYR A 324 -6.40 -8.80 4.52
N VAL A 325 -5.22 -8.54 5.09
CA VAL A 325 -4.53 -7.24 4.97
C VAL A 325 -4.11 -6.97 3.52
N LEU A 326 -3.61 -7.97 2.80
CA LEU A 326 -3.26 -7.84 1.38
C LEU A 326 -4.49 -7.56 0.50
N ASN A 327 -5.61 -8.24 0.75
CA ASN A 327 -6.87 -7.98 0.04
C ASN A 327 -7.42 -6.58 0.35
N MET A 328 -7.32 -6.13 1.60
CA MET A 328 -7.68 -4.77 1.99
C MET A 328 -6.82 -3.74 1.24
N TYR A 329 -5.52 -3.98 1.06
CA TYR A 329 -4.65 -3.11 0.26
C TYR A 329 -4.96 -3.14 -1.24
N LYS A 330 -5.29 -4.31 -1.81
CA LYS A 330 -5.75 -4.41 -3.21
C LYS A 330 -6.99 -3.56 -3.43
N MET A 331 -8.00 -3.71 -2.58
CA MET A 331 -9.22 -2.90 -2.62
C MET A 331 -8.92 -1.39 -2.48
N ALA A 332 -8.13 -1.00 -1.48
CA ALA A 332 -7.76 0.40 -1.25
C ALA A 332 -6.89 1.01 -2.37
N SER A 333 -6.32 0.18 -3.26
CA SER A 333 -5.57 0.65 -4.43
C SER A 333 -6.50 1.00 -5.60
N ALA A 334 -7.62 0.28 -5.72
CA ALA A 334 -8.63 0.42 -6.76
C ALA A 334 -9.63 1.55 -6.49
N VAL A 335 -9.87 1.89 -5.22
CA VAL A 335 -10.82 2.95 -4.84
C VAL A 335 -10.05 4.23 -4.50
N THR A 336 -10.48 5.35 -5.10
CA THR A 336 -9.95 6.69 -4.80
C THR A 336 -10.55 7.23 -3.51
N ARG A 337 -9.89 8.23 -2.90
CA ARG A 337 -10.41 8.88 -1.69
C ARG A 337 -11.77 9.56 -1.96
N ASP A 338 -11.91 10.18 -3.11
CA ASP A 338 -13.10 10.96 -3.42
C ASP A 338 -14.30 10.04 -3.69
N GLU A 339 -14.09 8.86 -4.30
CA GLU A 339 -15.12 7.80 -4.39
C GLU A 339 -15.57 7.32 -3.00
N THR A 340 -14.65 7.16 -2.03
CA THR A 340 -15.04 6.72 -0.68
C THR A 340 -15.93 7.73 0.05
N SER A 341 -15.79 9.03 -0.22
CA SER A 341 -16.64 10.06 0.41
C SER A 341 -18.04 10.16 -0.19
N VAL A 342 -18.29 9.58 -1.38
CA VAL A 342 -19.62 9.52 -1.99
C VAL A 342 -20.45 8.36 -1.41
N CYS A 343 -19.81 7.44 -0.69
CA CYS A 343 -20.45 6.29 -0.05
C CYS A 343 -20.94 6.56 1.39
N GLU A 344 -20.70 7.75 1.94
CA GLU A 344 -21.30 8.25 3.18
C GLU A 344 -22.59 9.01 2.89
#